data_AF-A0A0F9Q860-F1
#
_entry.id   AF-A0A0F9Q860-F1
#
_cell.length_a   1.000
_cell.length_b   1.000
_cell.length_c   1.000
_cell.angle_alpha   90.00
_cell.angle_beta   90.00
_cell.angle_gamma   90.00
#
_symmetry.space_group_name_H-M   'P 1'
#
loop_
_entity.id
_entity.type
_entity.pdbx_description
1 polymer ?
#
loop_
_entity_poly.entity_id
_entity_poly.type
_entity_poly.pdbx_seq_one_letter_code
_entity_poly.pdbx_strand_id
1 'polypeptide(L)' 'MFEKLVQNMEKEDIHLKKKVIKFSKKPAKHGDYYIFHIPNSFIKEGLVDPSKKYTVYLEEHEED' A
#
# COMPACT_ATOMS: atom_id res chain seq x y z
N MET A 1 -6.62 32.61 16.80
CA MET A 1 -7.33 32.06 15.62
C MET A 1 -6.46 31.14 14.77
N PHE A 2 -5.14 31.37 14.69
CA PHE A 2 -4.19 30.53 13.95
C PHE A 2 -3.96 29.14 14.58
N GLU A 3 -3.92 29.06 15.91
CA GLU A 3 -3.68 27.80 16.64
C GLU A 3 -4.75 26.73 16.42
N LYS A 4 -6.01 27.14 16.20
CA LYS A 4 -7.11 26.22 15.87
C LYS A 4 -7.00 25.61 14.47
N LEU A 5 -6.34 26.31 13.54
CA LEU A 5 -6.11 25.85 12.17
C LEU A 5 -4.99 24.80 12.12
N VAL A 6 -3.91 25.03 12.87
CA VAL A 6 -2.78 24.09 13.01
C VAL A 6 -3.26 22.78 13.67
N GLN A 7 -4.05 22.88 14.74
CA GLN A 7 -4.61 21.71 15.42
C GLN A 7 -5.61 20.90 14.57
N ASN A 8 -6.22 21.52 13.55
CA ASN A 8 -7.13 20.82 12.65
C ASN A 8 -6.38 20.12 11.51
N MET A 9 -5.31 20.72 10.98
CA MET A 9 -4.41 20.04 10.03
C MET A 9 -3.71 18.84 10.67
N GLU A 10 -3.28 18.93 11.93
CA GLU A 10 -2.69 17.79 12.63
C GLU A 10 -3.72 16.67 12.89
N LYS A 11 -5.00 16.99 13.06
CA LYS A 11 -6.05 15.98 13.32
C LYS A 11 -6.43 15.15 12.09
N GLU A 12 -6.25 15.65 10.87
CA GLU A 12 -6.43 14.84 9.66
C GLU A 12 -5.29 13.83 9.44
N ASP A 13 -4.11 14.09 9.99
CA ASP A 13 -2.93 13.20 9.88
C ASP A 13 -2.88 12.08 10.94
N ILE A 14 -3.63 12.23 12.04
CA ILE A 14 -3.46 11.38 13.24
C ILE A 14 -4.21 10.03 13.18
N HIS A 15 -5.19 9.84 12.30
CA HIS A 15 -6.06 8.64 12.35
C HIS A 15 -5.89 7.59 11.24
N LEU A 16 -4.98 7.79 10.28
CA LEU A 16 -4.71 6.81 9.22
C LEU A 16 -3.22 6.69 8.90
N LYS A 17 -2.36 6.47 9.91
CA LYS A 17 -1.04 5.83 9.69
C LYS A 17 -1.23 4.35 9.32
N LYS A 18 -2.01 4.05 8.28
CA LYS A 18 -1.95 2.75 7.62
C LYS A 18 -0.58 2.69 6.96
N LYS A 19 0.29 1.77 7.40
CA LYS A 19 1.49 1.41 6.64
C LYS A 19 1.04 0.87 5.28
N VAL A 20 0.98 1.73 4.27
CA VAL A 20 0.70 1.34 2.89
C VAL A 20 2.02 0.95 2.26
N ILE A 21 2.15 -0.32 1.89
CA ILE A 21 3.31 -0.83 1.17
C ILE A 21 3.03 -0.64 -0.32
N LYS A 22 3.91 0.07 -1.01
CA LYS A 22 3.84 0.28 -2.46
C LYS A 22 5.03 -0.40 -3.13
N PHE A 23 4.78 -1.13 -4.20
CA PHE A 23 5.82 -1.69 -5.06
C PHE A 23 5.27 -1.82 -6.49
N SER A 24 6.10 -1.52 -7.49
CA SER A 24 5.73 -1.62 -8.90
C SER A 24 6.20 -2.94 -9.47
N LYS A 25 5.29 -3.68 -10.12
CA LYS A 25 5.60 -4.98 -10.72
C LYS A 25 4.58 -5.34 -11.80
N LYS A 26 5.05 -5.93 -12.90
CA LYS A 26 4.14 -6.53 -13.89
C LYS A 26 3.45 -7.76 -13.29
N PRO A 27 2.13 -7.91 -13.43
CA PRO A 27 1.43 -9.09 -12.96
C PRO A 27 1.82 -10.32 -13.80
N ALA A 28 1.84 -11.49 -13.17
CA ALA A 28 2.11 -12.76 -13.84
C ALA A 28 0.81 -13.48 -14.20
N LYS A 29 0.77 -14.16 -15.36
CA LYS A 29 -0.36 -15.01 -15.74
C LYS A 29 -0.38 -16.28 -14.91
N HIS A 30 -1.53 -16.63 -14.34
CA HIS A 30 -1.76 -17.84 -13.57
C HIS A 30 -3.15 -18.41 -13.89
N GLY A 31 -3.19 -19.37 -14.83
CA GLY A 31 -4.44 -19.89 -15.38
C GLY A 31 -5.22 -18.80 -16.10
N ASP A 32 -6.48 -18.61 -15.69
CA ASP A 32 -7.41 -17.61 -16.24
C ASP A 32 -7.30 -16.23 -15.56
N TYR A 33 -6.35 -16.07 -14.62
CA TYR A 33 -6.20 -14.85 -13.84
C TYR A 33 -4.76 -14.31 -13.89
N TYR A 34 -4.60 -13.06 -13.48
CA TYR A 34 -3.30 -12.42 -13.30
C TYR A 34 -3.04 -12.18 -11.82
N ILE A 35 -1.82 -12.45 -11.35
CA ILE A 35 -1.43 -12.35 -9.94
C ILE A 35 -0.22 -11.43 -9.74
N PHE A 36 -0.21 -10.68 -8.64
CA PHE A 36 0.95 -9.91 -8.19
C PHE A 36 1.73 -10.71 -7.15
N HIS A 37 2.97 -11.06 -7.47
CA HIS A 37 3.85 -11.73 -6.52
C HIS A 37 4.44 -10.71 -5.55
N ILE A 38 3.97 -10.74 -4.30
CA ILE A 38 4.54 -9.99 -3.18
C ILE A 38 5.98 -10.48 -2.93
N PRO A 39 6.98 -9.58 -2.91
CA PRO A 39 8.35 -9.95 -2.56
C PRO A 39 8.45 -10.59 -1.17
N ASN A 40 9.18 -11.71 -1.07
CA ASN A 40 9.40 -12.41 0.19
C ASN A 40 10.12 -11.55 1.25
N SER A 41 10.88 -10.53 0.84
CA SER A 41 11.50 -9.57 1.77
C SER A 41 10.46 -8.87 2.64
N PHE A 42 9.32 -8.45 2.06
CA PHE A 42 8.25 -7.80 2.81
C PHE A 42 7.59 -8.72 3.84
N ILE A 43 7.55 -10.03 3.58
CA ILE A 43 7.06 -11.02 4.55
C ILE A 43 8.09 -11.22 5.67
N LYS A 44 9.36 -11.40 5.31
CA LYS A 44 10.45 -11.59 6.28
C LYS A 44 10.65 -10.39 7.22
N GLU A 45 10.45 -9.18 6.70
CA GLU A 45 10.53 -7.93 7.47
C GLU A 45 9.27 -7.65 8.29
N GLY A 46 8.26 -8.53 8.24
CA GLY A 46 7.00 -8.36 8.98
C GLY A 46 6.11 -7.22 8.45
N LEU A 47 6.36 -6.77 7.20
CA LEU A 47 5.56 -5.74 6.54
C LEU A 47 4.25 -6.32 5.98
N VAL A 48 4.30 -7.54 5.45
CA VAL A 48 3.14 -8.28 4.94
C VAL A 48 2.97 -9.60 5.69
N ASP A 49 1.75 -9.89 6.11
CA ASP A 49 1.35 -11.14 6.73
C ASP A 49 0.47 -11.93 5.75
N PRO A 50 0.96 -13.05 5.19
CA PRO A 50 0.23 -13.80 4.16
C PRO A 50 -1.08 -14.43 4.65
N SER A 51 -1.32 -14.46 5.96
CA SER A 51 -2.58 -14.96 6.53
C SER A 51 -3.71 -13.92 6.55
N LYS A 52 -3.41 -12.65 6.24
CA LYS A 52 -4.38 -11.54 6.30
C LYS A 52 -4.97 -11.20 4.94
N LYS A 53 -6.12 -10.53 4.97
CA LYS A 53 -6.79 -9.97 3.77
C LYS A 53 -6.30 -8.56 3.49
N TYR A 54 -6.04 -8.28 2.22
CA TYR A 54 -5.57 -6.97 1.75
C TYR A 54 -6.48 -6.43 0.63
N THR A 55 -6.52 -5.10 0.52
CA THR A 55 -7.08 -4.40 -0.64
C THR A 55 -5.93 -4.00 -1.56
N VAL A 56 -6.04 -4.28 -2.85
CA VAL A 56 -5.03 -3.93 -3.87
C VAL A 56 -5.49 -2.68 -4.63
N TYR A 57 -4.57 -1.75 -4.83
CA TYR A 57 -4.76 -0.54 -5.64
C TYR A 57 -3.82 -0.62 -6.84
N LEU A 58 -4.33 -0.32 -8.03
CA LEU A 58 -3.56 -0.36 -9.28
C LEU A 58 -3.37 1.06 -9.80
N GLU A 59 -2.13 1.35 -10.21
CA GLU A 59 -1.71 2.59 -10.86
C GLU A 59 -0.94 2.19 -12.11
N GLU A 60 -1.35 2.69 -13.26
CA GLU A 60 -0.68 2.44 -14.53
C GLU A 60 0.54 3.36 -14.65
N HIS A 61 1.69 2.78 -15.03
CA HIS A 61 2.90 3.52 -15.35
C HIS A 61 3.17 3.35 -16.84
N GLU A 62 3.34 4.46 -17.57
CA GLU A 62 3.82 4.42 -18.95
C GLU A 62 5.25 3.86 -18.94
N GLU A 63 5.53 2.84 -19.77
CA GLU A 63 6.90 2.35 -19.97
C GLU A 63 7.66 3.38 -20.81
N ASP A 64 8.78 3.93 -20.28
CA ASP A 64 9.78 4.68 -21.05
C ASP A 64 10.45 3.78 -22.12
#